data_AF-A0A3B8L6F7-F1
#
_entry.id   AF-A0A3B8L6F7-F1
#
_cell.length_a   1.000
_cell.length_b   1.000
_cell.length_c   1.000
_cell.angle_alpha   90.00
_cell.angle_beta   90.00
_cell.angle_gamma   90.00
#
_symmetry.space_group_name_H-M   'P 1'
#
loop_
_entity.id
_entity.type
_entity.pdbx_description
1 polymer ?
#
loop_
_entity_poly.entity_id
_entity_poly.type
_entity_poly.pdbx_seq_one_letter_code
_entity_poly.pdbx_strand_id
1 'polypeptide(L)' 'MQGGPSQVDLFDPKPTLTKHHGQSVFKDLAADVSSPEAAGGLMRSPWKFAQHGQSGTWVSELLP' A
#
# COMPACT_ATOMS: atom_id res chain seq x y z
N MET A 1 9.21 16.55 1.77
CA MET A 1 8.63 15.99 3.02
C MET A 1 9.45 16.54 4.18
N GLN A 2 8.83 17.20 5.16
CA GLN A 2 9.50 17.57 6.40
C GLN A 2 9.39 16.36 7.33
N GLY A 3 10.48 15.60 7.48
CA GLY A 3 10.49 14.31 8.17
C GLY A 3 10.82 13.15 7.22
N GLY A 4 11.61 12.19 7.71
CA GLY A 4 11.97 10.98 6.97
C GLY A 4 10.79 10.02 6.78
N PRO A 5 10.98 8.92 6.03
CA PRO A 5 9.94 7.93 5.80
C PRO A 5 9.51 7.26 7.11
N SER A 6 8.23 6.94 7.23
CA SER A 6 7.70 6.25 8.41
C SER A 6 8.14 4.78 8.42
N GLN A 7 8.03 4.10 9.56
CA GLN A 7 8.28 2.65 9.63
C GLN A 7 7.40 1.85 8.65
N VAL A 8 6.16 2.29 8.43
CA VAL A 8 5.20 1.67 7.50
C VAL A 8 5.63 1.87 6.05
N ASP A 9 6.23 3.03 5.74
CA ASP A 9 6.81 3.26 4.42
C ASP A 9 8.03 2.38 4.18
N LEU A 10 8.79 2.08 5.23
CA LEU A 10 10.08 1.40 5.15
C LEU A 10 10.01 -0.13 5.13
N PHE A 11 9.14 -0.75 5.95
CA PHE A 11 9.25 -2.18 6.28
C PHE A 11 7.96 -2.98 6.10
N ASP A 12 6.89 -2.37 5.57
CA ASP A 12 5.57 -3.02 5.46
C ASP A 12 5.15 -3.19 3.98
N PRO A 13 5.59 -4.29 3.32
CA PRO A 13 5.18 -4.58 1.96
C PRO A 13 3.67 -4.92 1.91
N LYS A 14 2.98 -4.41 0.89
CA LYS A 14 1.51 -4.52 0.77
C LYS A 14 1.10 -5.38 -0.44
N PRO A 15 1.46 -6.67 -0.50
CA PRO A 15 1.26 -7.50 -1.70
C PRO A 15 -0.21 -7.65 -2.09
N THR A 16 -1.12 -7.73 -1.12
CA THR A 16 -2.56 -7.80 -1.38
C THR A 16 -3.08 -6.52 -2.04
N LEU A 17 -2.72 -5.34 -1.51
CA LEU A 17 -3.12 -4.08 -2.14
C LEU A 17 -2.48 -3.88 -3.51
N THR A 18 -1.26 -4.37 -3.72
CA THR A 18 -0.64 -4.39 -5.05
C THR A 18 -1.42 -5.27 -6.02
N LYS A 19 -1.82 -6.48 -5.60
CA LYS A 19 -2.62 -7.41 -6.42
C LYS A 19 -3.98 -6.84 -6.79
N HIS A 20 -4.61 -6.11 -5.88
CA HIS A 20 -5.95 -5.56 -6.06
C HIS A 20 -5.96 -4.08 -6.45
N HIS A 21 -4.83 -3.52 -6.88
CA HIS A 21 -4.75 -2.10 -7.20
C HIS A 21 -5.76 -1.68 -8.27
N GLY A 22 -6.49 -0.59 -8.00
CA GLY A 22 -7.52 -0.05 -8.88
C GLY A 22 -8.86 -0.79 -8.82
N GLN A 23 -8.95 -1.91 -8.09
CA GLN A 23 -10.22 -2.62 -7.92
C GLN A 23 -11.13 -1.84 -6.96
N SER A 24 -12.38 -1.63 -7.36
CA SER A 24 -13.39 -1.02 -6.51
C SER A 24 -13.89 -2.05 -5.51
N VAL A 25 -13.68 -1.80 -4.21
CA VAL A 25 -14.26 -2.59 -3.11
C VAL A 25 -15.58 -2.01 -2.60
N PHE A 26 -15.92 -0.80 -3.05
CA PHE A 26 -17.08 -0.06 -2.58
C PHE A 26 -18.41 -0.59 -3.12
N LYS A 27 -18.37 -1.41 -4.18
CA LYS A 27 -19.56 -2.15 -4.63
C LYS A 27 -20.00 -3.23 -3.63
N ASP A 28 -19.03 -3.81 -2.91
CA ASP A 28 -19.28 -4.89 -1.95
C ASP A 28 -19.38 -4.36 -0.50
N LEU A 29 -18.78 -3.20 -0.21
CA LEU A 29 -18.96 -2.43 1.03
C LEU A 29 -20.28 -1.61 0.98
N ALA A 30 -21.40 -2.30 0.91
CA ALA A 30 -22.73 -1.71 0.70
C ALA A 30 -23.32 -0.93 1.90
N ALA A 31 -22.57 -0.66 2.97
CA ALA A 31 -23.15 -0.15 4.22
C ALA A 31 -22.81 1.30 4.60
N ASP A 32 -21.59 1.81 4.34
CA ASP A 32 -21.11 3.05 5.01
C ASP A 32 -20.55 4.14 4.10
N VAL A 33 -20.66 4.00 2.77
CA VAL A 33 -20.12 4.98 1.83
C VAL A 33 -21.25 5.72 1.13
N SER A 34 -21.38 7.02 1.42
CA SER A 34 -22.40 7.91 0.88
C SER A 34 -22.23 8.22 -0.63
N SER A 35 -21.06 7.92 -1.21
CA SER A 35 -20.78 8.10 -2.65
C SER A 35 -19.79 7.04 -3.14
N PRO A 36 -20.23 5.77 -3.28
CA PRO A 36 -19.35 4.66 -3.64
C PRO A 36 -18.78 4.81 -5.06
N GLU A 37 -19.43 5.54 -5.97
CA GLU A 37 -18.87 5.82 -7.30
C GLU A 37 -17.67 6.79 -7.25
N ALA A 38 -17.61 7.65 -6.23
CA ALA A 38 -16.51 8.61 -6.04
C ALA A 38 -15.34 8.04 -5.23
N ALA A 39 -15.52 6.89 -4.58
CA ALA A 39 -14.59 6.37 -3.58
C ALA A 39 -13.28 5.77 -4.14
N GLY A 40 -13.12 5.71 -5.47
CA GLY A 40 -11.91 5.22 -6.12
C GLY A 40 -11.69 3.71 -5.93
N GLY A 41 -10.51 3.24 -6.31
CA GLY A 41 -10.10 1.84 -6.16
C GLY A 41 -9.06 1.66 -5.05
N LEU A 42 -8.82 0.40 -4.66
CA LEU A 42 -7.74 0.07 -3.74
C LEU A 42 -6.39 0.61 -4.24
N MET A 43 -5.64 1.24 -3.35
CA MET A 43 -4.34 1.83 -3.68
C MET A 43 -3.22 0.90 -3.24
N ARG A 44 -2.35 0.53 -4.19
CA ARG A 44 -1.07 -0.13 -3.86
C ARG A 44 -0.16 0.83 -3.08
N SER A 45 0.85 0.28 -2.42
CA SER A 45 1.94 1.11 -1.91
C SER A 45 2.59 1.91 -3.07
N PRO A 46 2.90 3.20 -2.87
CA PRO A 46 3.65 3.96 -3.86
C PRO A 46 5.12 3.49 -3.97
N TRP A 47 5.62 2.79 -2.95
CA TRP A 47 7.01 2.34 -2.85
C TRP A 47 7.16 0.87 -3.23
N LYS A 48 8.26 0.55 -3.91
CA LYS A 48 8.70 -0.83 -4.14
C LYS A 48 9.41 -1.37 -2.91
N PHE A 49 9.29 -2.68 -2.71
CA PHE A 49 9.96 -3.39 -1.63
C PHE A 49 10.77 -4.55 -2.20
N ALA A 50 11.93 -4.81 -1.61
CA ALA A 50 12.76 -5.97 -1.90
C ALA A 50 13.27 -6.58 -0.59
N GLN A 51 13.67 -7.86 -0.63
CA GLN A 51 14.30 -8.51 0.51
C GLN A 51 15.81 -8.25 0.50
N HIS A 52 16.36 -7.80 1.62
CA HIS A 52 17.78 -7.49 1.78
C HIS A 52 18.42 -8.28 2.94
N GLY A 53 19.73 -8.47 2.84
CA GLY A 53 20.53 -9.16 3.85
C GLY A 53 20.27 -10.67 3.93
N GLN A 54 20.95 -11.33 4.86
CA GLN A 54 20.83 -12.79 5.04
C GLN A 54 19.51 -13.20 5.70
N SER A 55 18.86 -12.28 6.44
CA SER A 55 17.55 -12.52 7.05
C SER A 55 16.38 -12.35 6.08
N GLY A 56 16.60 -11.79 4.88
CA GLY A 56 15.56 -11.56 3.89
C GLY A 56 14.50 -10.54 4.32
N THR A 57 14.89 -9.54 5.10
CA THR A 57 13.98 -8.50 5.60
C THR A 57 13.47 -7.66 4.43
N TRP A 58 12.16 -7.40 4.39
CA TRP A 58 11.56 -6.50 3.42
C TRP A 58 11.90 -5.06 3.71
N VAL A 59 12.44 -4.36 2.71
CA VAL A 59 12.86 -2.97 2.80
C VAL A 59 12.37 -2.22 1.57
N SER A 60 11.86 -1.01 1.77
CA SER A 60 11.42 -0.11 0.70
C SER A 60 12.59 0.52 -0.05
N GLU A 61 12.37 0.94 -1.29
CA GLU A 61 13.33 1.72 -2.09
C GLU A 61 13.66 3.12 -1.54
N LEU A 62 13.05 3.53 -0.41
CA LEU A 62 13.35 4.78 0.26
C LEU A 62 14.64 4.72 1.10
N LEU A 63 15.12 3.52 1.41
CA LEU A 63 16.44 3.33 2.01
C LEU A 63 17.49 3.09 0.92
N PRO A 64 18.69 3.66 1.08
CA PRO A 64 19.79 3.53 0.11
C PRO A 64 20.35 2.10 0.03
#